data_AF-A0A2M7CCK0-F1
#
_entry.id   AF-A0A2M7CCK0-F1
#
_cell.length_a   1.000
_cell.length_b   1.000
_cell.length_c   1.000
_cell.angle_alpha   90.00
_cell.angle_beta   90.00
_cell.angle_gamma   90.00
#
_symmetry.space_group_name_H-M   'P 1'
#
loop_
_entity.id
_entity.type
_entity.pdbx_description
1 polymer ?
#
loop_
_entity_poly.entity_id
_entity_poly.type
_entity_poly.pdbx_seq_one_letter_code
_entity_poly.pdbx_strand_id
1 'polypeptide(L)'
;MKGTGFTGFRGFEDIFSTFGDIFEDFFGFGTTQRRRTRARPGADLRYDLKISFHEAAFGKEIEIEIPKNVLCEVCNGTGAKPGTYPTHCPSCKGTGQVTRSQGFFTISTTCGHCHGEGNIIPHPCKECRGHGRVRKTKKIQAKIPPGVDTGS
;
A
#
# COMPACT_ATOMS: atom_id res chain seq x y z
N MET A 1 -51.70 -23.31 8.85
CA MET A 1 -52.14 -22.61 10.09
C MET A 1 -51.52 -23.28 11.30
N LYS A 2 -50.54 -22.62 11.94
CA LYS A 2 -50.20 -22.72 13.37
C LYS A 2 -49.17 -21.64 13.65
N GLY A 3 -49.57 -20.63 14.42
CA GLY A 3 -48.81 -19.42 14.65
C GLY A 3 -47.70 -19.60 15.68
N THR A 4 -46.64 -18.83 15.51
CA THR A 4 -45.70 -18.45 16.56
C THR A 4 -45.89 -16.95 16.76
N GLY A 5 -46.35 -16.60 17.97
CA GLY A 5 -46.80 -15.27 18.34
C GLY A 5 -45.65 -14.27 18.40
N PHE A 6 -45.92 -13.07 17.91
CA PHE A 6 -45.14 -11.89 18.22
C PHE A 6 -45.46 -11.47 19.66
N THR A 7 -44.65 -11.95 20.61
CA THR A 7 -44.62 -11.40 21.97
C THR A 7 -43.95 -10.04 21.91
N GLY A 8 -44.73 -9.00 22.19
CA GLY A 8 -44.27 -7.61 22.17
C GLY A 8 -43.08 -7.37 23.09
N PHE A 9 -42.18 -6.51 22.63
CA PHE A 9 -41.05 -5.99 23.40
C PHE A 9 -41.56 -5.30 24.67
N ARG A 10 -41.22 -5.86 25.84
CA ARG A 10 -41.51 -5.28 27.15
C ARG A 10 -40.22 -4.73 27.74
N GLY A 11 -39.78 -3.57 27.24
CA GLY A 11 -38.73 -2.82 27.92
C GLY A 11 -37.88 -1.97 27.01
N PHE A 12 -37.48 -0.80 27.51
CA PHE A 12 -36.42 0.01 26.92
C PHE A 12 -35.05 -0.71 26.99
N GLU A 13 -34.84 -1.59 27.98
CA GLU A 13 -33.58 -2.34 28.17
C GLU A 13 -33.28 -3.36 27.05
N ASP A 14 -34.29 -4.05 26.51
CA ASP A 14 -34.10 -5.05 25.43
C ASP A 14 -33.75 -4.42 24.07
N ILE A 15 -34.11 -3.14 23.89
CA ILE A 15 -33.74 -2.38 22.70
C ILE A 15 -32.26 -1.98 22.79
N PHE A 16 -31.76 -1.60 23.98
CA PHE A 16 -30.35 -1.23 24.15
C PHE A 16 -29.38 -2.41 24.06
N SER A 17 -29.78 -3.61 24.53
CA SER A 17 -28.96 -4.83 24.37
C SER A 17 -28.87 -5.28 22.92
N THR A 18 -30.00 -5.32 22.20
CA THR A 18 -30.02 -5.71 20.78
C THR A 18 -29.30 -4.70 19.88
N PHE A 19 -29.35 -3.40 20.21
CA PHE A 19 -28.55 -2.39 19.51
C PHE A 19 -27.07 -2.42 19.92
N GLY A 20 -26.75 -2.88 21.13
CA GLY A 20 -25.38 -3.06 21.63
C GLY A 20 -24.61 -4.12 20.86
N ASP A 21 -25.23 -5.28 20.61
CA ASP A 21 -24.61 -6.40 19.90
C ASP A 21 -24.33 -6.05 18.41
N ILE A 22 -25.26 -5.31 17.78
CA ILE A 22 -25.09 -4.83 16.39
C ILE A 22 -24.06 -3.70 16.32
N PHE A 23 -23.95 -2.86 17.36
CA PHE A 23 -22.87 -1.88 17.47
C PHE A 23 -21.52 -2.53 17.75
N GLU A 24 -21.45 -3.65 18.47
CA GLU A 24 -20.19 -4.36 18.71
C GLU A 24 -19.66 -5.02 17.43
N ASP A 25 -20.54 -5.61 16.62
CA ASP A 25 -20.17 -6.21 15.33
C ASP A 25 -19.88 -5.15 14.25
N PHE A 26 -20.53 -3.99 14.29
CA PHE A 26 -20.31 -2.90 13.34
C PHE A 26 -19.17 -1.96 13.74
N PHE A 27 -19.01 -1.69 15.04
CA PHE A 27 -17.89 -0.96 15.64
C PHE A 27 -16.92 -1.93 16.30
N GLY A 28 -16.44 -2.89 15.52
CA GLY A 28 -15.33 -3.76 15.88
C GLY A 28 -14.11 -2.95 16.31
N PHE A 29 -14.09 -2.55 17.59
CA PHE A 29 -12.96 -2.02 18.35
C PHE A 29 -12.00 -3.15 18.73
N GLY A 30 -11.88 -4.15 17.85
CA GLY A 30 -10.69 -4.97 17.76
C GLY A 30 -9.55 -4.04 17.38
N THR A 31 -8.66 -3.83 18.33
CA THR A 31 -7.39 -3.10 18.30
C THR A 31 -6.39 -3.65 17.27
N THR A 32 -6.84 -3.89 16.03
CA THR A 32 -5.96 -4.07 14.91
C THR A 32 -5.48 -2.69 14.51
N GLN A 33 -4.53 -2.18 15.29
CA GLN A 33 -3.54 -1.22 14.84
C GLN A 33 -2.90 -1.80 13.58
N ARG A 34 -3.56 -1.65 12.43
CA ARG A 34 -3.03 -1.96 11.11
C ARG A 34 -1.95 -0.92 10.88
N ARG A 35 -0.77 -1.17 11.46
CA ARG A 35 0.49 -0.59 11.06
C ARG A 35 0.54 -0.74 9.54
N ARG A 36 0.25 0.35 8.83
CA ARG A 36 0.19 0.41 7.35
C ARG A 36 1.57 0.22 6.71
N THR A 37 2.56 -0.19 7.50
CA THR A 37 3.97 -0.38 7.16
C THR A 37 4.34 -1.82 6.83
N ARG A 38 3.38 -2.71 6.53
CA ARG A 38 3.78 -3.96 5.87
C ARG A 38 4.20 -3.61 4.45
N ALA A 39 5.49 -3.79 4.15
CA ALA A 39 6.02 -3.64 2.80
C ALA A 39 5.16 -4.48 1.85
N ARG A 40 4.42 -3.81 0.96
CA ARG A 40 3.67 -4.49 -0.08
C ARG A 40 4.66 -4.89 -1.17
N PRO A 41 4.63 -6.13 -1.66
CA PRO A 41 5.38 -6.48 -2.86
C PRO A 41 4.96 -5.55 -4.00
N GLY A 42 5.93 -5.19 -4.83
CA GLY A 42 5.68 -4.40 -6.04
C GLY A 42 4.87 -5.21 -7.06
N ALA A 43 4.31 -4.53 -8.06
CA ALA A 43 3.66 -5.22 -9.17
C ALA A 43 4.68 -6.03 -9.98
N ASP A 44 4.23 -7.18 -10.49
CA ASP A 44 5.04 -8.01 -11.39
C ASP A 44 5.26 -7.31 -12.73
N LEU A 45 6.42 -7.54 -13.33
CA LEU A 45 6.77 -7.04 -14.65
C LEU A 45 6.61 -8.20 -15.65
N ARG A 46 5.68 -8.05 -16.60
CA ARG A 46 5.53 -8.97 -17.74
C ARG A 46 6.22 -8.38 -18.96
N TYR A 47 7.01 -9.20 -19.66
CA TYR A 47 7.68 -8.84 -20.90
C TYR A 47 7.38 -9.89 -21.96
N ASP A 48 6.71 -9.50 -23.04
CA ASP A 48 6.41 -10.39 -24.15
C ASP A 48 7.55 -10.31 -25.17
N LEU A 49 8.30 -11.41 -25.32
CA LEU A 49 9.42 -11.51 -26.26
C LEU A 49 9.00 -12.23 -27.54
N LYS A 50 9.29 -11.63 -28.71
CA LYS A 50 9.15 -12.30 -30.00
C LYS A 50 10.47 -12.95 -30.38
N ILE A 51 10.43 -14.27 -30.58
CA ILE A 51 11.56 -15.07 -31.05
C ILE A 51 11.20 -15.76 -32.37
N SER A 52 12.22 -16.08 -33.17
CA SER A 52 12.02 -16.88 -34.39
C SER A 52 11.85 -18.37 -34.05
N PHE A 53 11.26 -19.13 -34.98
CA PHE A 53 11.08 -20.57 -34.83
C PHE A 53 12.39 -21.32 -34.57
N HIS A 54 13.47 -20.93 -35.28
CA HIS A 54 14.79 -21.53 -35.09
C HIS A 54 15.33 -21.27 -33.68
N GLU A 55 15.16 -20.06 -33.15
CA GLU A 55 15.59 -19.71 -31.79
C GLU A 55 14.77 -20.42 -30.72
N ALA A 56 13.47 -20.66 -30.96
CA ALA A 56 12.64 -21.47 -30.09
C ALA A 56 13.05 -22.95 -30.10
N ALA A 57 13.44 -23.50 -31.27
CA ALA A 57 13.83 -24.90 -31.42
C ALA A 57 15.18 -25.22 -30.79
N PHE A 58 16.19 -24.35 -30.98
CA PHE A 58 17.56 -24.58 -30.51
C PHE A 58 17.87 -23.90 -29.15
N GLY A 59 16.98 -23.02 -28.69
CA GLY A 59 17.22 -22.19 -27.53
C GLY A 59 18.09 -20.98 -27.86
N LYS A 60 18.00 -19.94 -27.02
CA LYS A 60 18.75 -18.69 -27.18
C LYS A 60 19.01 -18.04 -25.83
N GLU A 61 20.18 -17.44 -25.69
CA GLU A 61 20.47 -16.51 -24.60
C GLU A 61 20.27 -15.09 -25.11
N ILE A 62 19.42 -14.33 -24.41
CA ILE A 62 19.11 -12.94 -24.77
C ILE A 62 19.26 -12.03 -23.56
N GLU A 63 19.80 -10.84 -23.79
CA GLU A 63 19.85 -9.78 -22.78
C GLU A 63 18.60 -8.91 -22.92
N ILE A 64 17.79 -8.84 -21.85
CA ILE A 64 16.58 -8.03 -21.79
C ILE A 64 16.83 -6.84 -20.86
N GLU A 65 16.51 -5.64 -21.33
CA GLU A 65 16.59 -4.41 -20.57
C GLU A 65 15.23 -4.08 -19.91
N ILE A 66 15.16 -4.22 -18.60
CA ILE A 66 13.93 -4.01 -17.84
C ILE A 66 14.05 -2.75 -16.99
N PRO A 67 13.16 -1.75 -17.16
CA PRO A 67 13.11 -0.60 -16.29
C PRO A 67 12.57 -1.00 -14.92
N LYS A 68 13.34 -0.76 -13.86
CA LYS A 68 12.97 -1.04 -12.47
C LYS A 68 13.10 0.22 -11.61
N ASN A 69 12.15 0.40 -10.70
CA ASN A 69 12.30 1.38 -9.62
C ASN A 69 13.27 0.82 -8.56
N VAL A 70 14.39 1.49 -8.38
CA VAL A 70 15.39 1.17 -7.36
C VAL A 70 15.42 2.27 -6.30
N LEU A 71 15.99 1.97 -5.14
CA LEU A 71 16.25 2.98 -4.12
C LEU A 71 17.17 4.06 -4.70
N CYS A 72 16.87 5.32 -4.39
CA CYS A 72 17.74 6.42 -4.76
C CYS A 72 19.02 6.32 -3.94
N GLU A 73 20.16 6.11 -4.60
CA GLU A 73 21.48 5.98 -3.96
C GLU A 73 21.92 7.27 -3.26
N VAL A 74 21.51 8.43 -3.78
CA VAL A 74 21.88 9.73 -3.20
C VAL A 74 21.23 9.95 -1.83
N CYS A 75 19.95 9.61 -1.68
CA CYS A 75 19.23 9.81 -0.40
C CYS A 75 18.98 8.51 0.38
N ASN A 76 19.47 7.37 -0.10
CA ASN A 76 19.25 6.04 0.47
C ASN A 76 17.78 5.73 0.77
N GLY A 77 16.87 6.20 -0.09
CA GLY A 77 15.43 5.98 0.09
C GLY A 77 14.70 6.98 0.99
N THR A 78 15.39 7.90 1.65
CA THR A 78 14.75 8.89 2.54
C THR A 78 13.94 9.95 1.80
N GLY A 79 14.21 10.15 0.51
CA GLY A 79 13.62 11.23 -0.28
C GLY A 79 14.18 12.62 0.04
N ALA A 80 14.95 12.79 1.11
CA ALA A 80 15.55 14.05 1.53
C ALA A 80 16.92 14.30 0.88
N LYS A 81 17.31 15.56 0.75
CA LYS A 81 18.66 15.95 0.31
C LYS A 81 19.70 15.35 1.26
N PRO A 82 20.85 14.84 0.76
CA PRO A 82 21.92 14.34 1.62
C PRO A 82 22.31 15.35 2.72
N GLY A 83 22.44 14.88 3.96
CA GLY A 83 22.73 15.72 5.13
C GLY A 83 21.51 16.46 5.69
N THR A 84 20.32 16.29 5.11
CA THR A 84 19.04 16.76 5.66
C THR A 84 18.14 15.58 6.01
N TYR A 85 17.17 15.82 6.87
CA TYR A 85 16.29 14.77 7.39
C TYR A 85 14.83 15.14 7.22
N PRO A 86 13.95 14.15 6.99
CA PRO A 86 12.51 14.37 7.10
C PRO A 86 12.16 14.83 8.51
N THR A 87 11.31 15.83 8.62
CA THR A 87 10.81 16.36 9.90
C THR A 87 9.40 15.86 10.13
N HIS A 88 9.02 15.62 11.38
CA HIS A 88 7.64 15.26 11.70
C HIS A 88 6.66 16.32 11.21
N CYS A 89 5.53 15.88 10.66
CA CYS A 89 4.49 16.79 10.21
C CYS A 89 3.86 17.48 11.44
N PRO A 90 3.92 18.82 11.56
CA PRO A 90 3.41 19.52 12.74
C PRO A 90 1.89 19.35 12.89
N SER A 91 1.15 19.21 11.78
CA SER A 91 -0.31 19.08 11.78
C SER A 91 -0.81 17.74 12.34
N CYS A 92 -0.07 16.65 12.18
CA CYS A 92 -0.47 15.31 12.64
C CYS A 92 0.51 14.69 13.64
N LYS A 93 1.58 15.40 14.00
CA LYS A 93 2.63 14.96 14.94
C LYS A 93 3.18 13.56 14.62
N GLY A 94 3.42 13.26 13.34
CA GLY A 94 3.98 11.96 12.92
C GLY A 94 2.94 10.86 12.66
N THR A 95 1.67 11.06 12.97
CA THR A 95 0.64 9.99 12.87
C THR A 95 0.11 9.79 11.44
N GLY A 96 0.31 10.76 10.54
CA GLY A 96 -0.25 10.73 9.19
C GLY A 96 -1.76 11.00 9.12
N GLN A 97 -2.43 11.20 10.26
CA GLN A 97 -3.87 11.43 10.33
C GLN A 97 -4.20 12.57 11.28
N VAL A 98 -5.28 13.31 10.98
CA VAL A 98 -5.80 14.37 11.84
C VAL A 98 -7.14 13.91 12.39
N THR A 99 -7.20 13.81 13.70
CA THR A 99 -8.39 13.40 14.44
C THR A 99 -9.19 14.62 14.86
N ARG A 100 -10.48 14.64 14.53
CA ARG A 100 -11.44 15.65 14.96
C ARG A 100 -12.51 14.98 15.80
N SER A 101 -12.64 15.45 17.04
CA SER A 101 -13.67 15.02 17.97
C SER A 101 -14.78 16.08 18.02
N GLN A 102 -16.02 15.65 17.76
CA GLN A 102 -17.21 16.47 17.90
C GLN A 102 -18.23 15.69 18.74
N GLY A 103 -18.45 16.14 19.98
CA GLY A 103 -19.26 15.41 20.95
C GLY A 103 -18.72 14.01 21.20
N PHE A 104 -19.55 12.99 20.99
CA PHE A 104 -19.21 11.58 21.15
C PHE A 104 -18.60 10.93 19.90
N PHE A 105 -18.55 11.64 18.77
CA PHE A 105 -17.95 11.13 17.53
C PHE A 105 -16.50 11.58 17.39
N THR A 106 -15.63 10.64 17.03
CA THR A 106 -14.22 10.91 16.68
C THR A 106 -13.97 10.45 15.26
N ILE A 107 -13.66 11.39 14.37
CA ILE A 107 -13.36 11.11 12.96
C ILE A 107 -11.87 11.32 12.73
N SER A 108 -11.19 10.31 12.19
CA SER A 108 -9.81 10.43 11.74
C SER A 108 -9.77 10.58 10.22
N THR A 109 -9.13 11.63 9.75
CA THR A 109 -8.95 11.93 8.33
C THR A 109 -7.47 11.91 7.98
N THR A 110 -7.14 11.59 6.72
CA THR A 110 -5.75 11.66 6.25
C THR A 110 -5.23 13.10 6.41
N CYS A 111 -4.03 13.26 6.97
CA CYS A 111 -3.43 14.57 7.14
C CYS A 111 -3.16 15.21 5.77
N GLY A 112 -3.83 16.32 5.46
CA GLY A 112 -3.66 17.03 4.19
C GLY A 112 -2.26 17.65 3.99
N HIS A 113 -1.52 17.89 5.07
CA HIS A 113 -0.21 18.53 5.02
C HIS A 113 0.94 17.57 4.69
N CYS A 114 0.83 16.29 5.05
CA CYS A 114 1.81 15.25 4.71
C CYS A 114 1.21 14.11 3.86
N HIS A 115 -0.04 14.27 3.40
CA HIS A 115 -0.78 13.27 2.62
C HIS A 115 -0.81 11.85 3.22
N GLY A 116 -0.69 11.72 4.55
CA GLY A 116 -0.67 10.42 5.23
C GLY A 116 0.72 9.87 5.55
N GLU A 117 1.81 10.52 5.11
CA GLU A 117 3.18 10.04 5.36
C GLU A 117 3.64 10.25 6.81
N GLY A 118 3.05 11.22 7.52
CA GLY A 118 3.42 11.58 8.90
C GLY A 118 4.69 12.43 9.01
N ASN A 119 5.51 12.47 7.97
CA ASN A 119 6.70 13.31 7.88
C ASN A 119 6.62 14.24 6.68
N ILE A 120 7.47 15.26 6.68
CA ILE A 120 7.61 16.23 5.61
C ILE A 120 9.07 16.28 5.24
N ILE A 121 9.35 16.48 3.96
CA ILE A 121 10.71 16.59 3.42
C ILE A 121 10.92 18.07 3.05
N PRO A 122 11.54 18.89 3.93
CA PRO A 122 11.73 20.33 3.65
C PRO A 122 12.68 20.56 2.47
N HIS A 123 13.66 19.67 2.32
CA HIS A 123 14.66 19.71 1.27
C HIS A 123 14.59 18.40 0.47
N PRO A 124 13.78 18.34 -0.59
CA PRO A 124 13.68 17.13 -1.40
C PRO A 124 15.00 16.82 -2.10
N CYS A 125 15.32 15.54 -2.19
CA CYS A 125 16.45 15.05 -2.98
C CYS A 125 16.24 15.43 -4.46
N LYS A 126 17.24 16.04 -5.08
CA LYS A 126 17.16 16.48 -6.49
C LYS A 126 17.03 15.32 -7.47
N GLU A 127 17.69 14.19 -7.19
CA GLU A 127 17.69 13.00 -8.05
C GLU A 127 16.32 12.32 -8.12
N CYS A 128 15.69 12.09 -6.97
CA CYS A 128 14.41 11.38 -6.90
C CYS A 128 13.20 12.30 -6.67
N ARG A 129 13.41 13.62 -6.60
CA ARG A 129 12.38 14.65 -6.37
C ARG A 129 11.49 14.36 -5.15
N GLY A 130 12.07 13.82 -4.08
CA GLY A 130 11.34 13.47 -2.85
C GLY A 130 10.80 12.04 -2.80
N HIS A 131 10.78 11.28 -3.90
CA HIS A 131 10.17 9.94 -3.94
C HIS A 131 11.00 8.82 -3.29
N GLY A 132 12.28 9.06 -3.00
CA GLY A 132 13.20 8.05 -2.44
C GLY A 132 13.57 6.92 -3.42
N ARG A 133 13.02 6.92 -4.64
CA ARG A 133 13.28 5.90 -5.67
C ARG A 133 13.55 6.57 -7.02
N VAL A 134 14.35 5.90 -7.84
CA VAL A 134 14.67 6.32 -9.21
C VAL A 134 14.47 5.15 -10.17
N ARG A 135 14.09 5.44 -11.40
CA ARG A 135 13.94 4.44 -12.46
C ARG A 135 15.32 4.14 -13.04
N LYS A 136 15.80 2.90 -12.90
CA LYS A 136 17.03 2.42 -13.54
C LYS A 136 16.72 1.24 -14.46
N THR A 137 17.40 1.16 -15.59
CA THR A 137 17.32 0.01 -16.49
C THR A 137 18.26 -1.06 -15.98
N LYS A 138 17.74 -2.27 -15.71
CA LYS A 138 18.54 -3.42 -15.35
C LYS A 138 18.58 -4.39 -16.51
N LYS A 139 19.78 -4.79 -16.91
CA LYS A 139 20.01 -5.88 -17.86
C LYS A 139 19.85 -7.22 -17.15
N ILE A 140 19.00 -8.07 -17.70
CA ILE A 140 18.79 -9.43 -17.22
C ILE A 140 19.05 -10.37 -18.40
N GLN A 141 19.93 -11.34 -18.20
CA GLN A 141 20.11 -12.41 -19.16
C GLN A 141 19.01 -13.43 -18.95
N ALA A 142 18.20 -13.63 -19.97
CA ALA A 142 17.18 -14.66 -20.02
C ALA A 142 17.66 -15.79 -20.94
N LYS A 143 17.63 -17.01 -20.44
CA LYS A 143 17.93 -18.21 -21.20
C LYS A 143 16.62 -18.86 -21.62
N ILE A 144 16.41 -18.93 -22.92
CA ILE A 144 15.26 -19.59 -23.53
C ILE A 144 15.67 -21.03 -23.81
N PRO A 145 15.09 -22.02 -23.12
CA PRO A 145 15.41 -23.41 -23.39
C PRO A 145 14.95 -23.81 -24.80
N PRO A 146 15.57 -24.85 -25.40
CA PRO A 146 15.09 -25.41 -26.66
C PRO A 146 13.69 -26.03 -26.47
N GLY A 147 12.85 -25.91 -27.49
CA GLY A 147 11.51 -26.50 -27.52
C GLY A 147 10.44 -25.71 -26.76
N VAL A 148 10.61 -24.39 -26.59
CA VAL A 148 9.58 -23.53 -25.97
C VAL A 148 8.40 -23.26 -26.90
N ASP A 149 7.20 -23.26 -26.33
CA ASP A 149 5.95 -22.92 -27.01
C ASP A 149 5.43 -21.53 -26.62
N THR A 150 4.54 -20.97 -27.45
CA THR A 150 3.99 -19.63 -27.27
C THR A 150 3.24 -19.50 -25.93
N GLY A 151 3.66 -18.55 -25.10
CA GLY A 151 3.03 -18.26 -23.79
C GLY A 151 3.73 -18.89 -22.58
N SER A 152 4.90 -19.52 -22.80
CA SER A 152 5.79 -20.04 -21.74
C SER A 152 6.67 -18.96 -21.12
#